data_AF-A0A9X0D694-F1
#
_entry.id   AF-A0A9X0D694-F1
#
_cell.length_a   1.000
_cell.length_b   1.000
_cell.length_c   1.000
_cell.angle_alpha   90.00
_cell.angle_beta   90.00
_cell.angle_gamma   90.00
#
_symmetry.space_group_name_H-M   'P 1'
#
loop_
_entity.id
_entity.type
_entity.pdbx_description
1 polymer ?
#
loop_
_entity_poly.entity_id
_entity_poly.type
_entity_poly.pdbx_seq_one_letter_code
_entity_poly.pdbx_strand_id
1 'polypeptide(L)'
;MRRPGEDEDCSQDDYLPCTHCLGFVKRNDLWRHNKACTFKSGDKDDKTDEEDGDYMKCQKLQAKSKLLVLPSICPGKSSPFQEVVASMRSDHITLVARNDSIISAFGAMMVEKLGTRRSHDISQNMRNVARLLISLREAEHNENAQLSQFLRPDKFDVVVQCVMDISKFDVKMGEKQVGTPSLALHVGHSLKKCVGIVRGKALREKDKGLLEDVEHFEKLMEAEWNYRISHHSLTTLNDRRHNQPDLLPITSDLQKLKEYITAKIISLTSQLQATSRPALRTWRELSELVLNRLILFNKRRGGETARLRVETYTSRPDWHKSTNQDVVASLSDMEQQLFKRLDMVEIKGKRGRKVPILLTKDVKKAIDVLVEKRSEVGVNPDNPYLFAATGNGSLGHLRPWECMKKVATNEDLQLEKPEAVTSTRLRKYVATVSQILDLQENELDWLARHLGHDIQVHREYYRLHESTIELAKVGKILTTVDEGKTTQWAGKSLDEIDLNTDIGPVAGTFKVIEIPVGNWKKTNKWFYSFQIIRKQSDQLKIPLDVLTE
;
A
#
# COMPACT_ATOMS: atom_id res chain seq x y z
N MET A 1 -3.07 -11.80 -42.12
CA MET A 1 -1.99 -11.91 -41.12
C MET A 1 -0.67 -11.88 -41.85
N ARG A 2 0.31 -11.08 -41.43
CA ARG A 2 1.69 -11.25 -41.92
C ARG A 2 2.23 -12.55 -41.31
N ARG A 3 2.73 -13.46 -42.17
CA ARG A 3 3.54 -14.58 -41.70
C ARG A 3 4.80 -14.01 -41.04
N PRO A 4 5.37 -14.66 -40.01
CA PRO A 4 6.67 -14.28 -39.47
C PRO A 4 7.70 -14.19 -40.61
N GLY A 5 8.63 -13.24 -40.51
CA GLY A 5 9.77 -13.22 -41.42
C GLY A 5 10.62 -14.48 -41.23
N GLU A 6 11.34 -14.90 -42.28
CA GLU A 6 12.19 -16.11 -42.22
C GLU A 6 13.30 -16.02 -41.15
N ASP A 7 13.62 -14.79 -40.70
CA ASP A 7 14.64 -14.50 -39.68
C ASP A 7 14.08 -14.27 -38.26
N GLU A 8 12.77 -14.41 -38.03
CA GLU A 8 12.18 -14.22 -36.69
C GLU A 8 12.05 -15.55 -35.92
N ASP A 9 12.85 -15.73 -34.86
CA ASP A 9 12.65 -16.79 -33.87
C ASP A 9 11.22 -16.72 -33.30
N CYS A 10 10.39 -17.70 -33.62
CA CYS A 10 9.00 -17.78 -33.21
C CYS A 10 8.75 -18.99 -32.30
N SER A 11 8.45 -18.73 -31.02
CA SER A 11 7.99 -19.77 -30.09
C SER A 11 6.48 -19.96 -30.17
N GLN A 12 6.00 -21.18 -29.87
CA GLN A 12 4.57 -21.47 -29.73
C GLN A 12 3.91 -20.57 -28.67
N ASP A 13 4.64 -20.23 -27.59
CA ASP A 13 4.17 -19.37 -26.50
C ASP A 13 4.00 -17.89 -26.91
N ASP A 14 4.47 -17.48 -28.10
CA ASP A 14 4.26 -16.12 -28.62
C ASP A 14 2.91 -15.93 -29.32
N TYR A 15 2.17 -17.01 -29.53
CA TYR A 15 0.87 -16.99 -30.19
C TYR A 15 -0.27 -17.20 -29.20
N LEU A 16 -1.36 -16.47 -29.42
CA LEU A 16 -2.54 -16.46 -28.57
C LEU A 16 -3.80 -16.47 -29.45
N PRO A 17 -4.84 -17.27 -29.12
CA PRO A 17 -6.06 -17.34 -29.92
C PRO A 17 -6.91 -16.08 -29.76
N CYS A 18 -7.47 -15.57 -30.85
CA CYS A 18 -8.49 -14.53 -30.77
C CYS A 18 -9.75 -15.04 -30.06
N THR A 19 -10.34 -14.21 -29.18
CA THR A 19 -11.57 -14.56 -28.45
C THR A 19 -12.82 -14.65 -29.33
N HIS A 20 -12.73 -14.20 -30.59
CA HIS A 20 -13.85 -14.19 -31.53
C HIS A 20 -13.68 -15.25 -32.63
N CYS A 21 -12.59 -15.20 -33.40
CA CYS A 21 -12.37 -16.14 -34.51
C CYS A 21 -11.59 -17.39 -34.13
N LEU A 22 -11.07 -17.48 -32.89
CA LEU A 22 -10.21 -18.56 -32.38
C LEU A 22 -8.89 -18.77 -33.15
N GLY A 23 -8.59 -17.94 -34.15
CA GLY A 23 -7.33 -17.96 -34.89
C GLY A 23 -6.16 -17.51 -34.01
N PHE A 24 -5.03 -18.22 -34.10
CA PHE A 24 -3.81 -17.90 -33.36
C PHE A 24 -3.08 -16.71 -33.99
N VAL A 25 -2.81 -15.69 -33.18
CA VAL A 25 -2.16 -14.43 -33.59
C VAL A 25 -0.96 -14.19 -32.68
N LYS A 26 0.12 -13.57 -33.20
CA LYS A 26 1.20 -13.07 -32.33
C LYS A 26 0.60 -12.20 -31.21
N ARG A 27 0.98 -12.47 -29.96
CA ARG A 27 0.43 -11.82 -28.76
C ARG A 27 0.50 -10.28 -28.80
N ASN A 28 1.54 -9.74 -29.43
CA ASN A 28 1.76 -8.30 -29.56
C ASN A 28 0.82 -7.63 -30.58
N ASP A 29 0.37 -8.39 -31.58
CA ASP A 29 -0.56 -7.92 -32.63
C ASP A 29 -2.02 -8.34 -32.38
N LEU A 30 -2.27 -9.13 -31.32
CA LEU A 30 -3.61 -9.62 -30.97
C LEU A 30 -4.62 -8.48 -30.82
N TRP A 31 -4.23 -7.34 -30.27
CA TRP A 31 -5.13 -6.17 -30.13
C TRP A 31 -5.51 -5.55 -31.48
N ARG A 32 -4.57 -5.50 -32.44
CA ARG A 32 -4.83 -5.01 -33.80
C ARG A 32 -5.77 -5.95 -34.52
N HIS A 33 -5.51 -7.25 -34.42
CA HIS A 33 -6.39 -8.28 -34.95
C HIS A 33 -7.79 -8.18 -34.34
N ASN A 34 -7.90 -8.04 -33.02
CA ASN A 34 -9.19 -7.96 -32.33
C ASN A 34 -10.02 -6.73 -32.73
N LYS A 35 -9.37 -5.59 -33.04
CA LYS A 35 -10.05 -4.40 -33.57
C LYS A 35 -10.65 -4.63 -34.96
N ALA A 36 -9.97 -5.41 -35.82
CA ALA A 36 -10.37 -5.68 -37.20
C ALA A 36 -10.95 -7.10 -37.42
N CYS A 37 -11.30 -7.81 -36.35
CA CYS A 37 -11.73 -9.20 -36.44
C CYS A 37 -13.12 -9.28 -37.05
N THR A 38 -13.25 -9.96 -38.20
CA THR A 38 -14.51 -10.12 -38.94
C THR A 38 -15.58 -10.90 -38.16
N PHE A 39 -15.16 -11.70 -37.19
CA PHE A 39 -16.04 -12.50 -36.32
C PHE A 39 -16.42 -11.79 -35.02
N LYS A 40 -16.02 -10.52 -34.84
CA LYS A 40 -16.47 -9.72 -33.71
C LYS A 40 -17.93 -9.31 -33.94
N SER A 41 -18.84 -9.91 -33.19
CA SER A 41 -20.27 -9.57 -33.21
C SER A 41 -20.45 -8.06 -33.04
N GLY A 42 -21.22 -7.43 -33.93
CA GLY A 42 -21.50 -5.99 -33.91
C GLY A 42 -22.47 -5.57 -32.80
N ASP A 43 -22.36 -6.14 -31.61
CA ASP A 43 -23.21 -5.77 -30.48
C ASP A 43 -22.91 -4.34 -30.05
N LYS A 44 -23.97 -3.53 -30.08
CA LYS A 44 -23.96 -2.06 -29.95
C LYS A 44 -23.65 -1.55 -28.54
N ASP A 45 -23.29 -2.42 -27.59
CA ASP A 45 -23.12 -2.08 -26.17
C ASP A 45 -21.69 -1.64 -25.79
N ASP A 46 -20.73 -1.65 -26.72
CA ASP A 46 -19.31 -1.35 -26.45
C ASP A 46 -18.86 0.05 -26.98
N LYS A 47 -19.80 1.00 -27.12
CA LYS A 47 -19.55 2.35 -27.67
C LYS A 47 -19.12 3.43 -26.65
N THR A 48 -18.56 3.07 -25.49
CA THR A 48 -18.10 4.06 -24.48
C THR A 48 -16.62 4.02 -24.15
N ASP A 49 -15.81 3.30 -24.93
CA ASP A 49 -14.41 2.97 -24.61
C ASP A 49 -13.33 3.95 -25.15
N GLU A 50 -13.65 5.23 -25.32
CA GLU A 50 -12.69 6.21 -25.85
C GLU A 50 -11.66 6.73 -24.82
N GLU A 51 -11.81 6.43 -23.51
CA GLU A 51 -10.99 7.11 -22.47
C GLU A 51 -9.94 6.25 -21.72
N ASP A 52 -9.85 4.94 -21.96
CA ASP A 52 -8.78 4.11 -21.36
C ASP A 52 -7.60 3.91 -22.34
N GLY A 53 -6.38 4.23 -21.88
CA GLY A 53 -5.14 4.17 -22.66
C GLY A 53 -4.86 2.80 -23.33
N ASP A 54 -4.37 2.83 -24.56
CA ASP A 54 -4.26 1.69 -25.51
C ASP A 54 -3.46 0.48 -24.94
N TYR A 55 -2.55 0.69 -24.00
CA TYR A 55 -1.73 -0.37 -23.39
C TYR A 55 -2.52 -1.29 -22.42
N MET A 56 -3.42 -0.72 -21.60
CA MET A 56 -4.20 -1.47 -20.61
C MET A 56 -5.24 -2.39 -21.27
N LYS A 57 -5.68 -2.03 -22.48
CA LYS A 57 -6.59 -2.83 -23.33
C LYS A 57 -5.91 -4.11 -23.85
N CYS A 58 -4.61 -4.06 -24.17
CA CYS A 58 -3.86 -5.19 -24.68
C CYS A 58 -3.69 -6.32 -23.63
N GLN A 59 -3.37 -5.97 -22.37
CA GLN A 59 -3.15 -6.97 -21.32
C GLN A 59 -4.44 -7.71 -20.92
N LYS A 60 -5.56 -6.99 -20.81
CA LYS A 60 -6.89 -7.61 -20.54
C LYS A 60 -7.30 -8.56 -21.66
N LEU A 61 -7.09 -8.16 -22.91
CA LEU A 61 -7.37 -9.00 -24.07
C LEU A 61 -6.50 -10.26 -24.10
N GLN A 62 -5.19 -10.13 -23.84
CA GLN A 62 -4.29 -11.27 -23.73
C GLN A 62 -4.70 -12.21 -22.59
N ALA A 63 -5.16 -11.70 -21.45
CA ALA A 63 -5.65 -12.54 -20.36
C ALA A 63 -6.88 -13.37 -20.78
N LYS A 64 -7.87 -12.76 -21.44
CA LYS A 64 -9.04 -13.48 -21.97
C LYS A 64 -8.64 -14.55 -22.98
N SER A 65 -7.70 -14.22 -23.86
CA SER A 65 -7.18 -15.16 -24.85
C SER A 65 -6.47 -16.36 -24.21
N LYS A 66 -5.62 -16.14 -23.19
CA LYS A 66 -4.93 -17.21 -22.45
C LYS A 66 -5.91 -18.18 -21.79
N LEU A 67 -7.04 -17.69 -21.28
CA LEU A 67 -8.05 -18.53 -20.64
C LEU A 67 -8.67 -19.56 -21.59
N LEU A 68 -8.57 -19.38 -22.91
CA LEU A 68 -9.03 -20.36 -23.89
C LEU A 68 -8.08 -21.57 -24.00
N VAL A 69 -6.80 -21.40 -23.66
CA VAL A 69 -5.76 -22.43 -23.84
C VAL A 69 -5.30 -23.03 -22.51
N LEU A 70 -5.38 -22.26 -21.42
CA LEU A 70 -4.95 -22.70 -20.09
C LEU A 70 -5.63 -23.98 -19.57
N PRO A 71 -6.92 -24.26 -19.85
CA PRO A 71 -7.53 -25.55 -19.48
C PRO A 71 -6.80 -26.76 -20.06
N SER A 72 -6.32 -26.65 -21.31
CA SER A 72 -5.58 -27.72 -21.99
C SER A 72 -4.12 -27.81 -21.51
N ILE A 73 -3.49 -26.67 -21.19
CA ILE A 73 -2.09 -26.63 -20.74
C ILE A 73 -1.94 -27.02 -19.27
N CYS A 74 -2.95 -26.74 -18.45
CA CYS A 74 -2.96 -27.01 -17.01
C CYS A 74 -4.19 -27.86 -16.63
N PRO A 75 -4.25 -29.12 -17.10
CA PRO A 75 -5.39 -29.98 -16.79
C PRO A 75 -5.50 -30.20 -15.27
N GLY A 76 -6.73 -30.25 -14.76
CA GLY A 76 -7.02 -30.51 -13.35
C GLY A 76 -6.78 -29.33 -12.39
N LYS A 77 -6.42 -28.14 -12.88
CA LYS A 77 -6.33 -26.93 -12.05
C LYS A 77 -7.67 -26.18 -12.03
N SER A 78 -8.03 -25.62 -10.88
CA SER A 78 -9.27 -24.86 -10.70
C SER A 78 -9.33 -23.62 -11.60
N SER A 79 -10.52 -23.21 -12.06
CA SER A 79 -10.67 -21.98 -12.87
C SER A 79 -10.12 -20.71 -12.19
N PRO A 80 -10.25 -20.51 -10.86
CA PRO A 80 -9.61 -19.40 -10.16
C PRO A 80 -8.08 -19.34 -10.31
N PHE A 81 -7.42 -20.49 -10.39
CA PHE A 81 -5.98 -20.56 -10.60
C PHE A 81 -5.61 -20.17 -12.03
N GLN A 82 -6.38 -20.63 -13.01
CA GLN A 82 -6.18 -20.28 -14.43
C GLN A 82 -6.34 -18.77 -14.65
N GLU A 83 -7.30 -18.12 -13.99
CA GLU A 83 -7.45 -16.65 -14.00
C GLU A 83 -6.19 -15.93 -13.46
N VAL A 84 -5.61 -16.43 -12.36
CA VAL A 84 -4.38 -15.87 -11.81
C VAL A 84 -3.23 -15.98 -12.81
N VAL A 85 -3.02 -17.16 -13.40
CA VAL A 85 -1.96 -17.39 -14.40
C VAL A 85 -2.20 -16.55 -15.66
N ALA A 86 -3.44 -16.43 -16.12
CA ALA A 86 -3.80 -15.62 -17.29
C ALA A 86 -3.46 -14.13 -17.09
N SER A 87 -3.61 -13.64 -15.85
CA SER A 87 -3.31 -12.25 -15.49
C SER A 87 -1.81 -11.92 -15.48
N MET A 88 -0.94 -12.93 -15.40
CA MET A 88 0.52 -12.73 -15.39
C MET A 88 1.03 -12.27 -16.77
N ARG A 89 2.13 -11.53 -16.77
CA ARG A 89 2.82 -11.11 -18.00
C ARG A 89 3.29 -12.36 -18.77
N SER A 90 3.11 -12.39 -20.09
CA SER A 90 3.68 -13.45 -20.93
C SER A 90 5.18 -13.27 -21.05
N ASP A 91 5.93 -13.94 -20.18
CA ASP A 91 7.39 -13.98 -20.16
C ASP A 91 7.87 -15.35 -19.66
N HIS A 92 9.17 -15.62 -19.82
CA HIS A 92 9.81 -16.88 -19.42
C HIS A 92 9.54 -17.22 -17.94
N ILE A 93 9.48 -16.22 -17.06
CA ILE A 93 9.19 -16.42 -15.63
C ILE A 93 7.81 -17.04 -15.43
N THR A 94 6.78 -16.57 -16.14
CA THR A 94 5.43 -17.13 -16.05
C THR A 94 5.37 -18.54 -16.60
N LEU A 95 6.12 -18.83 -17.67
CA LEU A 95 6.22 -20.17 -18.24
C LEU A 95 6.79 -21.16 -17.21
N VAL A 96 7.92 -20.80 -16.59
CA VAL A 96 8.54 -21.60 -15.51
C VAL A 96 7.58 -21.76 -14.33
N ALA A 97 6.92 -20.68 -13.89
CA ALA A 97 5.98 -20.72 -12.76
C ALA A 97 4.76 -21.64 -13.01
N ARG A 98 4.27 -21.68 -14.26
CA ARG A 98 3.11 -22.50 -14.65
C ARG A 98 3.49 -23.97 -14.82
N ASN A 99 4.65 -24.24 -15.42
CA ASN A 99 5.06 -25.57 -15.83
C ASN A 99 5.77 -26.36 -14.70
N ASP A 100 6.34 -25.68 -13.70
CA ASP A 100 6.87 -26.35 -12.51
C ASP A 100 5.73 -26.87 -11.62
N SER A 101 5.79 -28.16 -11.30
CA SER A 101 4.76 -28.87 -10.55
C SER A 101 4.57 -28.32 -9.13
N ILE A 102 5.65 -27.90 -8.47
CA ILE A 102 5.63 -27.39 -7.10
C ILE A 102 5.18 -25.93 -7.07
N ILE A 103 5.68 -25.09 -7.97
CA ILE A 103 5.25 -23.68 -8.07
C ILE A 103 3.77 -23.58 -8.45
N SER A 104 3.31 -24.43 -9.37
CA SER A 104 1.91 -24.52 -9.77
C SER A 104 1.02 -24.99 -8.61
N ALA A 105 1.45 -26.00 -7.84
CA ALA A 105 0.76 -26.44 -6.64
C ALA A 105 0.74 -25.35 -5.54
N PHE A 106 1.84 -24.61 -5.39
CA PHE A 106 1.94 -23.48 -4.46
C PHE A 106 0.95 -22.37 -4.81
N GLY A 107 0.86 -22.00 -6.09
CA GLY A 107 -0.15 -21.05 -6.57
C GLY A 107 -1.57 -21.51 -6.29
N ALA A 108 -1.89 -22.78 -6.59
CA ALA A 108 -3.21 -23.34 -6.35
C ALA A 108 -3.61 -23.31 -4.87
N MET A 109 -2.70 -23.72 -3.97
CA MET A 109 -2.91 -23.63 -2.52
C MET A 109 -3.14 -22.19 -2.04
N MET A 110 -2.44 -21.21 -2.61
CA MET A 110 -2.65 -19.80 -2.27
C MET A 110 -4.00 -19.27 -2.76
N VAL A 111 -4.45 -19.71 -3.94
CA VAL A 111 -5.77 -19.36 -4.47
C VAL A 111 -6.88 -19.90 -3.58
N GLU A 112 -6.77 -21.16 -3.14
CA GLU A 112 -7.72 -21.76 -2.21
C GLU A 112 -7.80 -20.99 -0.88
N LYS A 113 -6.64 -20.57 -0.33
CA LYS A 113 -6.57 -19.83 0.93
C LYS A 113 -7.07 -18.37 0.82
N LEU A 114 -6.76 -17.68 -0.27
CA LEU A 114 -6.90 -16.21 -0.36
C LEU A 114 -8.02 -15.76 -1.30
N GLY A 115 -8.48 -16.65 -2.19
CA GLY A 115 -9.37 -16.36 -3.31
C GLY A 115 -8.72 -15.54 -4.42
N THR A 116 -9.48 -15.29 -5.49
CA THR A 116 -9.03 -14.51 -6.67
C THR A 116 -8.79 -13.03 -6.39
N ARG A 117 -9.31 -12.51 -5.28
CA ARG A 117 -9.15 -11.09 -4.88
C ARG A 117 -7.70 -10.66 -4.64
N ARG A 118 -6.80 -11.61 -4.36
CA ARG A 118 -5.36 -11.38 -4.16
C ARG A 118 -4.54 -12.00 -5.28
N SER A 119 -5.10 -12.09 -6.49
CA SER A 119 -4.42 -12.63 -7.68
C SER A 119 -3.06 -12.01 -7.94
N HIS A 120 -2.91 -10.69 -7.74
CA HIS A 120 -1.63 -10.00 -7.87
C HIS A 120 -0.58 -10.51 -6.89
N ASP A 121 -0.93 -10.65 -5.61
CA ASP A 121 0.00 -11.14 -4.57
C ASP A 121 0.39 -12.59 -4.85
N ILE A 122 -0.57 -13.43 -5.25
CA ILE A 122 -0.33 -14.83 -5.62
C ILE A 122 0.61 -14.89 -6.82
N SER A 123 0.34 -14.10 -7.85
CA SER A 123 1.18 -14.01 -9.06
C SER A 123 2.59 -13.60 -8.73
N GLN A 124 2.78 -12.58 -7.89
CA GLN A 124 4.11 -12.13 -7.51
C GLN A 124 4.87 -13.21 -6.72
N ASN A 125 4.21 -13.92 -5.80
CA ASN A 125 4.84 -15.00 -5.05
C ASN A 125 5.25 -16.16 -5.97
N MET A 126 4.38 -16.61 -6.86
CA MET A 126 4.73 -17.64 -7.86
C MET A 126 5.93 -17.20 -8.73
N ARG A 127 5.91 -15.96 -9.20
CA ARG A 127 6.99 -15.40 -10.04
C ARG A 127 8.30 -15.22 -9.27
N ASN A 128 8.27 -14.94 -7.96
CA ASN A 128 9.47 -14.88 -7.14
C ASN A 128 10.14 -16.25 -7.01
N VAL A 129 9.34 -17.30 -6.78
CA VAL A 129 9.87 -18.68 -6.72
C VAL A 129 10.36 -19.13 -8.10
N ALA A 130 9.69 -18.76 -9.18
CA ALA A 130 10.14 -19.06 -10.53
C ALA A 130 11.48 -18.38 -10.89
N ARG A 131 11.72 -17.14 -10.41
CA ARG A 131 13.04 -16.50 -10.54
C ARG A 131 14.13 -17.26 -9.82
N LEU A 132 13.84 -17.76 -8.61
CA LEU A 132 14.77 -18.64 -7.89
C LEU A 132 15.05 -19.91 -8.68
N LEU A 133 14.01 -20.55 -9.22
CA LEU A 133 14.18 -21.77 -10.03
C LEU A 133 15.03 -21.53 -11.28
N ILE A 134 14.84 -20.40 -11.97
CA ILE A 134 15.70 -20.02 -13.11
C ILE A 134 17.17 -19.90 -12.68
N SER A 135 17.43 -19.18 -11.58
CA SER A 135 18.79 -19.03 -11.04
C SER A 135 19.41 -20.37 -10.63
N LEU A 136 18.62 -21.29 -10.06
CA LEU A 136 19.06 -22.63 -9.69
C LEU A 136 19.43 -23.48 -10.90
N ARG A 137 18.63 -23.41 -11.96
CA ARG A 137 18.88 -24.13 -13.22
C ARG A 137 20.16 -23.66 -13.89
N GLU A 138 20.44 -22.36 -13.84
CA GLU A 138 21.67 -21.77 -14.35
C GLU A 138 22.88 -22.21 -13.52
N ALA A 139 22.79 -22.16 -12.19
CA ALA A 139 23.89 -22.52 -11.29
C ALA A 139 24.29 -24.00 -11.36
N GLU A 140 23.31 -24.89 -11.58
CA GLU A 140 23.52 -26.35 -11.64
C GLU A 140 23.55 -26.89 -13.08
N HIS A 141 23.56 -26.00 -14.08
CA HIS A 141 23.56 -26.33 -15.50
C HIS A 141 22.49 -27.35 -15.92
N ASN A 142 21.28 -27.22 -15.36
CA ASN A 142 20.16 -28.12 -15.61
C ASN A 142 18.89 -27.34 -15.93
N GLU A 143 18.67 -27.02 -17.21
CA GLU A 143 17.57 -26.16 -17.69
C GLU A 143 16.16 -26.71 -17.40
N ASN A 144 16.02 -28.04 -17.28
CA ASN A 144 14.73 -28.71 -17.15
C ASN A 144 14.43 -29.19 -15.72
N ALA A 145 15.31 -28.93 -14.76
CA ALA A 145 15.10 -29.33 -13.37
C ALA A 145 13.83 -28.73 -12.77
N GLN A 146 13.10 -29.54 -12.01
CA GLN A 146 11.95 -29.12 -11.20
C GLN A 146 12.43 -28.61 -9.84
N LEU A 147 11.69 -27.69 -9.23
CA LEU A 147 12.02 -27.14 -7.92
C LEU A 147 12.21 -28.23 -6.86
N SER A 148 11.43 -29.31 -6.91
CA SER A 148 11.53 -30.43 -5.97
C SER A 148 12.92 -31.07 -5.93
N GLN A 149 13.69 -31.03 -7.03
CA GLN A 149 15.03 -31.62 -7.10
C GLN A 149 16.07 -30.82 -6.29
N PHE A 150 15.81 -29.53 -6.06
CA PHE A 150 16.69 -28.63 -5.30
C PHE A 150 16.31 -28.53 -3.81
N LEU A 151 15.17 -29.10 -3.40
CA LEU A 151 14.70 -29.08 -2.01
C LEU A 151 15.26 -30.28 -1.23
N ARG A 152 16.60 -30.41 -1.25
CA ARG A 152 17.36 -31.50 -0.63
C ARG A 152 18.57 -30.92 0.11
N PRO A 153 19.07 -31.57 1.17
CA PRO A 153 20.11 -31.00 2.04
C PRO A 153 21.40 -30.66 1.30
N ASP A 154 21.82 -31.49 0.35
CA ASP A 154 23.01 -31.31 -0.48
C ASP A 154 22.95 -30.07 -1.39
N LYS A 155 21.74 -29.57 -1.69
CA LYS A 155 21.51 -28.38 -2.50
C LYS A 155 21.23 -27.13 -1.68
N PHE A 156 21.24 -27.21 -0.35
CA PHE A 156 20.89 -26.09 0.53
C PHE A 156 21.78 -24.85 0.30
N ASP A 157 23.10 -25.05 0.23
CA ASP A 157 24.04 -23.95 0.00
C ASP A 157 23.83 -23.26 -1.36
N VAL A 158 23.55 -24.04 -2.40
CA VAL A 158 23.27 -23.53 -3.75
C VAL A 158 21.98 -22.72 -3.75
N VAL A 159 20.94 -23.17 -3.04
CA VAL A 159 19.68 -22.42 -2.87
C VAL A 159 19.94 -21.10 -2.15
N VAL A 160 20.71 -21.11 -1.07
CA VAL A 160 21.06 -19.90 -0.33
C VAL A 160 21.82 -18.92 -1.22
N GLN A 161 22.80 -19.39 -1.99
CA GLN A 161 23.58 -18.57 -2.91
C GLN A 161 22.69 -17.96 -4.00
N CYS A 162 21.83 -18.74 -4.65
CA CYS A 162 20.91 -18.22 -5.67
C CYS A 162 19.96 -17.15 -5.08
N VAL A 163 19.50 -17.32 -3.84
CA VAL A 163 18.68 -16.29 -3.15
C VAL A 163 19.48 -15.02 -2.90
N MET A 164 20.76 -15.14 -2.54
CA MET A 164 21.66 -14.00 -2.40
C MET A 164 21.83 -13.25 -3.72
N ASP A 165 22.02 -13.97 -4.83
CA ASP A 165 22.24 -13.39 -6.15
C ASP A 165 21.00 -12.66 -6.68
N ILE A 166 19.82 -13.30 -6.67
CA ILE A 166 18.57 -12.66 -7.12
C ILE A 166 18.17 -11.45 -6.27
N SER A 167 18.57 -11.45 -4.99
CA SER A 167 18.32 -10.36 -4.05
C SER A 167 19.42 -9.31 -4.05
N LYS A 168 20.49 -9.53 -4.84
CA LYS A 168 21.66 -8.65 -4.99
C LYS A 168 22.35 -8.39 -3.65
N PHE A 169 22.73 -9.45 -2.96
CA PHE A 169 23.60 -9.33 -1.79
C PHE A 169 24.96 -8.79 -2.23
N ASP A 170 25.48 -7.85 -1.47
CA ASP A 170 26.78 -7.22 -1.69
C ASP A 170 27.48 -7.10 -0.34
N VAL A 171 28.81 -7.18 -0.33
CA VAL A 171 29.61 -7.01 0.88
C VAL A 171 30.27 -5.65 0.82
N LYS A 172 29.79 -4.71 1.65
CA LYS A 172 30.36 -3.37 1.76
C LYS A 172 30.91 -3.19 3.16
N MET A 173 32.18 -2.78 3.26
CA MET A 173 32.85 -2.52 4.54
C MET A 173 32.76 -3.70 5.53
N GLY A 174 32.83 -4.94 5.04
CA GLY A 174 32.72 -6.14 5.87
C GLY A 174 31.30 -6.55 6.25
N GLU A 175 30.28 -5.75 5.91
CA GLU A 175 28.87 -6.04 6.17
C GLU A 175 28.12 -6.45 4.90
N LYS A 176 27.26 -7.47 5.01
CA LYS A 176 26.38 -7.89 3.93
C LYS A 176 25.18 -6.94 3.83
N GLN A 177 25.16 -6.14 2.77
CA GLN A 177 24.02 -5.31 2.40
C GLN A 177 23.18 -6.01 1.33
N VAL A 178 21.86 -5.88 1.43
CA VAL A 178 20.94 -6.56 0.51
C VAL A 178 20.31 -5.55 -0.44
N GLY A 179 20.53 -5.68 -1.76
CA GLY A 179 19.96 -4.77 -2.76
C GLY A 179 18.43 -4.74 -2.69
N THR A 180 17.79 -5.92 -2.73
CA THR A 180 16.32 -6.09 -2.64
C THR A 180 15.92 -6.95 -1.42
N PRO A 181 15.94 -6.39 -0.20
CA PRO A 181 15.73 -7.18 1.02
C PRO A 181 14.36 -7.86 1.11
N SER A 182 13.31 -7.17 0.62
CA SER A 182 11.95 -7.71 0.65
C SER A 182 11.80 -8.94 -0.23
N LEU A 183 12.54 -9.03 -1.34
CA LEU A 183 12.53 -10.21 -2.21
C LEU A 183 13.09 -11.42 -1.46
N ALA A 184 14.25 -11.28 -0.82
CA ALA A 184 14.89 -12.34 -0.05
C ALA A 184 13.96 -12.92 1.03
N LEU A 185 13.28 -12.04 1.78
CA LEU A 185 12.30 -12.45 2.81
C LEU A 185 11.07 -13.16 2.19
N HIS A 186 10.52 -12.62 1.09
CA HIS A 186 9.38 -13.24 0.42
C HIS A 186 9.71 -14.60 -0.18
N VAL A 187 10.91 -14.76 -0.74
CA VAL A 187 11.39 -16.04 -1.29
C VAL A 187 11.53 -17.07 -0.17
N GLY A 188 12.17 -16.73 0.95
CA GLY A 188 12.28 -17.65 2.09
C GLY A 188 10.91 -18.13 2.62
N HIS A 189 9.94 -17.22 2.78
CA HIS A 189 8.58 -17.59 3.18
C HIS A 189 7.84 -18.44 2.15
N SER A 190 8.08 -18.22 0.86
CA SER A 190 7.47 -19.00 -0.21
C SER A 190 8.11 -20.38 -0.31
N LEU A 191 9.42 -20.48 -0.08
CA LEU A 191 10.18 -21.72 -0.08
C LEU A 191 9.73 -22.66 1.03
N LYS A 192 9.54 -22.16 2.27
CA LYS A 192 8.97 -22.97 3.37
C LYS A 192 7.61 -23.59 3.02
N LYS A 193 6.78 -22.88 2.25
CA LYS A 193 5.50 -23.41 1.77
C LYS A 193 5.68 -24.45 0.66
N CYS A 194 6.67 -24.26 -0.21
CA CYS A 194 7.02 -25.25 -1.24
C CYS A 194 7.55 -26.54 -0.61
N VAL A 195 8.41 -26.44 0.41
CA VAL A 195 8.87 -27.57 1.23
C VAL A 195 7.68 -28.34 1.82
N GLY A 196 6.72 -27.64 2.44
CA GLY A 196 5.49 -28.28 2.94
C GLY A 196 4.67 -29.00 1.85
N ILE A 197 4.66 -28.50 0.61
CA ILE A 197 3.99 -29.14 -0.52
C ILE A 197 4.73 -30.41 -0.95
N VAL A 198 6.06 -30.37 -1.08
CA VAL A 198 6.85 -31.56 -1.43
C VAL A 198 6.72 -32.63 -0.34
N ARG A 199 6.80 -32.23 0.94
CA ARG A 199 6.56 -33.13 2.08
C ARG A 199 5.18 -33.80 1.99
N GLY A 200 4.14 -33.00 1.73
CA GLY A 200 2.78 -33.52 1.54
C GLY A 200 2.65 -34.47 0.35
N LYS A 201 3.39 -34.24 -0.73
CA LYS A 201 3.45 -35.13 -1.90
C LYS A 201 4.15 -36.45 -1.55
N ALA A 202 5.34 -36.39 -0.95
CA ALA A 202 6.11 -37.57 -0.54
C ALA A 202 5.31 -38.47 0.41
N LEU A 203 4.57 -37.89 1.37
CA LEU A 203 3.69 -38.64 2.27
C LEU A 203 2.56 -39.38 1.54
N ARG A 204 1.94 -38.77 0.53
CA ARG A 204 0.86 -39.41 -0.26
C ARG A 204 1.39 -40.52 -1.17
N GLU A 205 2.57 -40.31 -1.76
CA GLU A 205 3.23 -41.26 -2.65
C GLU A 205 4.01 -42.34 -1.89
N LYS A 206 4.13 -42.22 -0.56
CA LYS A 206 4.92 -43.08 0.33
C LYS A 206 6.40 -43.16 -0.06
N ASP A 207 6.94 -42.08 -0.64
CA ASP A 207 8.35 -41.95 -0.96
C ASP A 207 9.13 -41.55 0.29
N LYS A 208 9.85 -42.52 0.89
CA LYS A 208 10.62 -42.30 2.11
C LYS A 208 11.87 -41.46 1.89
N GLY A 209 12.55 -41.62 0.74
CA GLY A 209 13.79 -40.90 0.47
C GLY A 209 13.53 -39.42 0.27
N LEU A 210 12.55 -39.08 -0.57
CA LEU A 210 12.14 -37.69 -0.77
C LEU A 210 11.63 -37.04 0.52
N LEU A 211 10.92 -37.80 1.37
CA LEU A 211 10.43 -37.30 2.65
C LEU A 211 11.59 -36.92 3.57
N GLU A 212 12.57 -37.82 3.73
CA GLU A 212 13.75 -37.60 4.58
C GLU A 212 14.57 -36.39 4.10
N ASP A 213 14.81 -36.27 2.79
CA ASP A 213 15.54 -35.12 2.23
C ASP A 213 14.86 -33.79 2.52
N VAL A 214 13.54 -33.73 2.33
CA VAL A 214 12.77 -32.49 2.51
C VAL A 214 12.68 -32.11 3.98
N GLU A 215 12.57 -33.08 4.89
CA GLU A 215 12.60 -32.82 6.33
C GLU A 215 13.97 -32.33 6.81
N HIS A 216 15.06 -32.90 6.29
CA HIS A 216 16.40 -32.42 6.57
C HIS A 216 16.64 -31.01 5.99
N PHE A 217 16.16 -30.73 4.78
CA PHE A 217 16.21 -29.40 4.19
C PHE A 217 15.41 -28.37 5.02
N GLU A 218 14.24 -28.74 5.53
CA GLU A 218 13.43 -27.89 6.41
C GLU A 218 14.17 -27.55 7.71
N LYS A 219 14.85 -28.53 8.33
CA LYS A 219 15.69 -28.31 9.52
C LYS A 219 16.84 -27.35 9.24
N LEU A 220 17.52 -27.47 8.10
CA LEU A 220 18.56 -26.52 7.67
C LEU A 220 17.99 -25.11 7.48
N MET A 221 16.82 -24.99 6.86
CA MET A 221 16.12 -23.70 6.74
C MET A 221 15.76 -23.09 8.10
N GLU A 222 15.46 -23.89 9.12
CA GLU A 222 15.16 -23.37 10.46
C GLU A 222 16.42 -22.95 11.21
N ALA A 223 17.52 -23.70 11.06
CA ALA A 223 18.78 -23.44 11.74
C ALA A 223 19.54 -22.24 11.14
N GLU A 224 19.66 -22.17 9.81
CA GLU A 224 20.64 -21.28 9.17
C GLU A 224 20.04 -20.08 8.43
N TRP A 225 18.78 -20.17 7.98
CA TRP A 225 18.21 -19.16 7.09
C TRP A 225 18.17 -17.76 7.70
N ASN A 226 17.92 -17.68 9.01
CA ASN A 226 17.89 -16.40 9.71
C ASN A 226 19.25 -15.69 9.62
N TYR A 227 20.32 -16.41 9.94
CA TYR A 227 21.68 -15.89 9.97
C TYR A 227 22.18 -15.53 8.57
N ARG A 228 21.88 -16.37 7.57
CA ARG A 228 22.41 -16.18 6.21
C ARG A 228 21.62 -15.18 5.39
N ILE A 229 20.31 -15.06 5.58
CA ILE A 229 19.43 -14.27 4.70
C ILE A 229 18.58 -13.26 5.48
N SER A 230 17.77 -13.71 6.44
CA SER A 230 16.73 -12.86 7.04
C SER A 230 17.31 -11.71 7.86
N HIS A 231 18.33 -11.95 8.66
CA HIS A 231 18.99 -10.95 9.50
C HIS A 231 19.50 -9.77 8.65
N HIS A 232 20.37 -10.04 7.67
CA HIS A 232 20.90 -9.01 6.78
C HIS A 232 19.82 -8.24 6.01
N SER A 233 18.76 -8.94 5.60
CA SER A 233 17.63 -8.31 4.91
C SER A 233 16.84 -7.36 5.83
N LEU A 234 16.59 -7.77 7.08
CA LEU A 234 15.89 -6.95 8.06
C LEU A 234 16.73 -5.76 8.51
N THR A 235 18.02 -5.96 8.77
CA THR A 235 18.98 -4.89 9.11
C THR A 235 19.04 -3.86 8.00
N THR A 236 19.25 -4.29 6.74
CA THR A 236 19.27 -3.36 5.59
C THR A 236 17.97 -2.55 5.46
N LEU A 237 16.80 -3.16 5.73
CA LEU A 237 15.52 -2.43 5.73
C LEU A 237 15.43 -1.41 6.86
N ASN A 238 15.91 -1.78 8.05
CA ASN A 238 15.92 -0.90 9.21
C ASN A 238 16.89 0.27 9.00
N ASP A 239 18.09 0.03 8.49
CA ASP A 239 19.10 1.06 8.24
C ASP A 239 18.62 2.07 7.20
N ARG A 240 18.00 1.58 6.11
CA ARG A 240 17.37 2.45 5.09
C ARG A 240 16.26 3.33 5.67
N ARG A 241 15.60 2.87 6.73
CA ARG A 241 14.53 3.61 7.41
C ARG A 241 15.06 4.52 8.53
N HIS A 242 16.20 4.20 9.13
CA HIS A 242 16.68 4.79 10.38
C HIS A 242 16.71 6.33 10.36
N ASN A 243 17.26 6.93 9.29
CA ASN A 243 17.36 8.39 9.16
C ASN A 243 16.34 8.99 8.17
N GLN A 244 15.34 8.23 7.74
CA GLN A 244 14.35 8.75 6.81
C GLN A 244 13.28 9.54 7.56
N PRO A 245 13.14 10.86 7.36
CA PRO A 245 12.13 11.64 8.06
C PRO A 245 10.73 11.15 7.67
N ASP A 246 9.87 11.03 8.68
CA ASP A 246 8.49 10.63 8.45
C ASP A 246 7.73 11.76 7.73
N LEU A 247 7.41 11.53 6.47
CA LEU A 247 6.62 12.48 5.69
C LEU A 247 5.16 12.45 6.15
N LEU A 248 4.72 13.51 6.83
CA LEU A 248 3.36 13.68 7.32
C LEU A 248 2.60 14.74 6.51
N PRO A 249 1.27 14.61 6.37
CA PRO A 249 0.43 15.64 5.80
C PRO A 249 0.48 16.91 6.66
N ILE A 250 0.44 18.06 6.00
CA ILE A 250 0.37 19.37 6.67
C ILE A 250 -1.10 19.73 6.91
N THR A 251 -1.38 20.38 8.04
CA THR A 251 -2.74 20.79 8.42
C THR A 251 -3.39 21.71 7.37
N SER A 252 -2.63 22.62 6.76
CA SER A 252 -3.12 23.52 5.69
C SER A 252 -3.67 22.74 4.49
N ASP A 253 -2.92 21.76 4.00
CA ASP A 253 -3.34 20.89 2.90
C ASP A 253 -4.58 20.06 3.24
N LEU A 254 -4.69 19.57 4.48
CA LEU A 254 -5.87 18.82 4.93
C LEU A 254 -7.14 19.69 4.99
N GLN A 255 -6.99 20.98 5.33
CA GLN A 255 -8.09 21.95 5.32
C GLN A 255 -8.56 22.24 3.89
N LYS A 256 -7.62 22.58 2.98
CA LYS A 256 -7.91 22.77 1.54
C LYS A 256 -8.63 21.56 0.95
N LEU A 257 -8.14 20.36 1.23
CA LEU A 257 -8.76 19.10 0.79
C LEU A 257 -10.18 18.93 1.33
N LYS A 258 -10.39 19.19 2.62
CA LYS A 258 -11.72 19.10 3.23
C LYS A 258 -12.70 20.04 2.52
N GLU A 259 -12.32 21.29 2.34
CA GLU A 259 -13.18 22.33 1.76
C GLU A 259 -13.55 21.99 0.32
N TYR A 260 -12.55 21.67 -0.51
CA TYR A 260 -12.74 21.26 -1.90
C TYR A 260 -13.67 20.05 -2.02
N ILE A 261 -13.38 18.97 -1.29
CA ILE A 261 -14.15 17.72 -1.37
C ILE A 261 -15.58 17.96 -0.90
N THR A 262 -15.77 18.71 0.19
CA THR A 262 -17.11 18.98 0.73
C THR A 262 -17.94 19.81 -0.26
N ALA A 263 -17.36 20.86 -0.85
CA ALA A 263 -18.04 21.68 -1.85
C ALA A 263 -18.44 20.87 -3.10
N LYS A 264 -17.53 20.04 -3.62
CA LYS A 264 -17.81 19.16 -4.76
C LYS A 264 -18.85 18.10 -4.44
N ILE A 265 -18.81 17.48 -3.25
CA ILE A 265 -19.84 16.51 -2.82
C ILE A 265 -21.22 17.17 -2.84
N ILE A 266 -21.37 18.36 -2.25
CA ILE A 266 -22.66 19.06 -2.19
C ILE A 266 -23.16 19.40 -3.60
N SER A 267 -22.28 19.93 -4.46
CA SER A 267 -22.61 20.28 -5.84
C SER A 267 -23.04 19.06 -6.68
N LEU A 268 -22.25 18.00 -6.69
CA LEU A 268 -22.52 16.78 -7.46
C LEU A 268 -23.75 16.02 -6.94
N THR A 269 -23.96 16.01 -5.62
CA THR A 269 -25.17 15.41 -5.02
C THR A 269 -26.42 16.12 -5.52
N SER A 270 -26.42 17.45 -5.49
CA SER A 270 -27.55 18.25 -5.98
C SER A 270 -27.78 18.05 -7.48
N GLN A 271 -26.70 17.96 -8.27
CA GLN A 271 -26.77 17.69 -9.71
C GLN A 271 -27.40 16.34 -10.03
N LEU A 272 -27.00 15.28 -9.30
CA LEU A 272 -27.55 13.93 -9.50
C LEU A 272 -29.01 13.82 -9.05
N GLN A 273 -29.41 14.55 -8.00
CA GLN A 273 -30.80 14.58 -7.54
C GLN A 273 -31.73 15.29 -8.54
N ALA A 274 -31.25 16.36 -9.17
CA ALA A 274 -32.04 17.14 -10.11
C ALA A 274 -32.23 16.46 -11.49
N THR A 275 -31.42 15.46 -11.81
CA THR A 275 -31.37 14.87 -13.16
C THR A 275 -32.07 13.52 -13.21
N SER A 276 -33.04 13.35 -14.10
CA SER A 276 -33.77 12.08 -14.27
C SER A 276 -32.98 10.98 -15.00
N ARG A 277 -31.88 11.34 -15.68
CA ARG A 277 -30.95 10.41 -16.34
C ARG A 277 -29.51 10.72 -15.91
N PRO A 278 -29.05 10.19 -14.77
CA PRO A 278 -27.73 10.49 -14.25
C PRO A 278 -26.63 9.93 -15.15
N ALA A 279 -25.56 10.71 -15.35
CA ALA A 279 -24.39 10.24 -16.08
C ALA A 279 -23.49 9.38 -15.18
N LEU A 280 -22.99 8.25 -15.71
CA LEU A 280 -22.08 7.35 -15.00
C LEU A 280 -20.82 8.05 -14.48
N ARG A 281 -20.30 9.03 -15.24
CA ARG A 281 -19.11 9.80 -14.86
C ARG A 281 -19.36 10.63 -13.60
N THR A 282 -20.49 11.34 -13.54
CA THR A 282 -20.88 12.16 -12.38
C THR A 282 -21.11 11.29 -11.14
N TRP A 283 -21.78 10.14 -11.30
CA TRP A 283 -21.96 9.17 -10.21
C TRP A 283 -20.61 8.63 -9.70
N ARG A 284 -19.71 8.28 -10.62
CA ARG A 284 -18.38 7.77 -10.28
C ARG A 284 -17.56 8.83 -9.56
N GLU A 285 -17.57 10.08 -10.03
CA GLU A 285 -16.85 11.19 -9.41
C GLU A 285 -17.36 11.45 -7.98
N LEU A 286 -18.68 11.50 -7.78
CA LEU A 286 -19.26 11.62 -6.45
C LEU A 286 -18.84 10.45 -5.56
N SER A 287 -18.90 9.21 -6.06
CA SER A 287 -18.48 8.01 -5.35
C SER A 287 -16.99 8.07 -4.93
N GLU A 288 -16.10 8.52 -5.82
CA GLU A 288 -14.68 8.73 -5.54
C GLU A 288 -14.46 9.79 -4.45
N LEU A 289 -15.17 10.91 -4.51
CA LEU A 289 -15.06 12.00 -3.52
C LEU A 289 -15.62 11.61 -2.15
N VAL A 290 -16.76 10.92 -2.11
CA VAL A 290 -17.35 10.41 -0.86
C VAL A 290 -16.42 9.40 -0.19
N LEU A 291 -15.84 8.47 -0.96
CA LEU A 291 -14.84 7.53 -0.44
C LEU A 291 -13.63 8.27 0.16
N ASN A 292 -13.12 9.29 -0.55
CA ASN A 292 -12.03 10.13 -0.06
C ASN A 292 -12.41 10.86 1.22
N ARG A 293 -13.61 11.46 1.30
CA ARG A 293 -14.08 12.18 2.47
C ARG A 293 -14.20 11.27 3.68
N LEU A 294 -14.70 10.05 3.51
CA LEU A 294 -14.79 9.07 4.59
C LEU A 294 -13.41 8.67 5.12
N ILE A 295 -12.44 8.44 4.23
CA ILE A 295 -11.06 8.12 4.60
C ILE A 295 -10.41 9.29 5.32
N LEU A 296 -10.59 10.51 4.82
CA LEU A 296 -10.04 11.72 5.44
C LEU A 296 -10.68 12.01 6.79
N PHE A 297 -11.98 11.83 6.95
CA PHE A 297 -12.67 12.11 8.21
C PHE A 297 -12.34 11.07 9.30
N ASN A 298 -12.50 9.78 8.98
CA ASN A 298 -12.27 8.69 9.93
C ASN A 298 -10.79 8.31 10.06
N LYS A 299 -9.94 8.78 9.14
CA LYS A 299 -8.50 8.50 9.10
C LYS A 299 -8.21 6.99 9.11
N ARG A 300 -9.14 6.15 8.64
CA ARG A 300 -9.00 4.69 8.60
C ARG A 300 -8.23 4.19 7.38
N ARG A 301 -7.92 2.89 7.38
CA ARG A 301 -7.35 2.22 6.21
C ARG A 301 -8.34 2.28 5.05
N GLY A 302 -7.91 2.81 3.90
CA GLY A 302 -8.83 2.99 2.76
C GLY A 302 -9.50 1.70 2.28
N GLY A 303 -8.82 0.56 2.42
CA GLY A 303 -9.38 -0.75 2.04
C GLY A 303 -10.53 -1.24 2.93
N GLU A 304 -10.67 -0.72 4.16
CA GLU A 304 -11.83 -1.00 5.02
C GLU A 304 -13.05 -0.24 4.48
N THR A 305 -12.91 1.07 4.26
CA THR A 305 -13.98 1.94 3.75
C THR A 305 -14.46 1.54 2.35
N ALA A 306 -13.55 1.24 1.41
CA ALA A 306 -13.95 0.86 0.05
C ALA A 306 -14.68 -0.50 -0.05
N ARG A 307 -14.58 -1.34 0.98
CA ARG A 307 -15.28 -2.64 1.04
C ARG A 307 -16.65 -2.55 1.70
N LEU A 308 -17.09 -1.36 2.09
CA LEU A 308 -18.44 -1.13 2.59
C LEU A 308 -19.46 -1.64 1.56
N ARG A 309 -20.41 -2.46 2.03
CA ARG A 309 -21.49 -3.01 1.19
C ARG A 309 -22.73 -2.13 1.27
N VAL A 310 -23.52 -2.12 0.19
CA VAL A 310 -24.82 -1.43 0.15
C VAL A 310 -25.74 -1.99 1.23
N GLU A 311 -25.85 -3.32 1.31
CA GLU A 311 -26.65 -4.01 2.33
C GLU A 311 -26.30 -3.55 3.76
N THR A 312 -25.01 -3.53 4.10
CA THR A 312 -24.54 -3.09 5.43
C THR A 312 -24.89 -1.64 5.74
N TYR A 313 -24.90 -0.77 4.72
CA TYR A 313 -25.32 0.61 4.88
C TYR A 313 -26.83 0.71 5.10
N THR A 314 -27.63 0.05 4.26
CA THR A 314 -29.10 0.13 4.30
C THR A 314 -29.68 -0.55 5.53
N SER A 315 -29.09 -1.65 6.00
CA SER A 315 -29.56 -2.41 7.16
C SER A 315 -29.06 -1.87 8.51
N ARG A 316 -28.32 -0.76 8.52
CA ARG A 316 -27.74 -0.21 9.76
C ARG A 316 -28.86 0.28 10.68
N PRO A 317 -28.71 0.14 12.01
CA PRO A 317 -29.69 0.68 12.93
C PRO A 317 -29.67 2.21 12.91
N ASP A 318 -30.82 2.81 13.23
CA ASP A 318 -30.88 4.24 13.53
C ASP A 318 -30.30 4.46 14.93
N TRP A 319 -29.02 4.81 15.00
CA TRP A 319 -28.29 4.97 16.26
C TRP A 319 -28.90 6.06 17.16
N HIS A 320 -29.59 7.05 16.59
CA HIS A 320 -30.27 8.08 17.39
C HIS A 320 -31.51 7.55 18.10
N LYS A 321 -32.18 6.53 17.55
CA LYS A 321 -33.33 5.87 18.17
C LYS A 321 -32.95 4.70 19.06
N SER A 322 -31.80 4.09 18.78
CA SER A 322 -31.36 2.85 19.43
C SER A 322 -30.53 3.09 20.71
N THR A 323 -30.18 4.35 20.99
CA THR A 323 -29.35 4.71 22.15
C THR A 323 -30.23 5.11 23.33
N ASN A 324 -29.88 4.65 24.54
CA ASN A 324 -30.59 5.01 25.76
C ASN A 324 -30.50 6.54 26.01
N GLN A 325 -31.65 7.18 26.25
CA GLN A 325 -31.75 8.62 26.49
C GLN A 325 -30.95 9.07 27.73
N ASP A 326 -30.88 8.24 28.77
CA ASP A 326 -30.11 8.55 29.98
C ASP A 326 -28.61 8.68 29.69
N VAL A 327 -28.11 7.82 28.79
CA VAL A 327 -26.70 7.89 28.33
C VAL A 327 -26.47 9.16 27.53
N VAL A 328 -27.40 9.53 26.63
CA VAL A 328 -27.28 10.77 25.84
C VAL A 328 -27.34 12.01 26.73
N ALA A 329 -28.16 12.00 27.79
CA ALA A 329 -28.27 13.08 28.75
C ALA A 329 -27.00 13.26 29.62
N SER A 330 -26.23 12.18 29.83
CA SER A 330 -24.96 12.22 30.57
C SER A 330 -23.78 12.80 29.77
N LEU A 331 -23.95 12.99 28.46
CA LEU A 331 -22.94 13.57 27.58
C LEU A 331 -22.88 15.09 27.76
N SER A 332 -21.69 15.67 27.58
CA SER A 332 -21.52 17.13 27.52
C SER A 332 -22.27 17.76 26.33
N ASP A 333 -22.51 19.06 26.39
CA ASP A 333 -23.21 19.79 25.32
C ASP A 333 -22.56 19.61 23.94
N MET A 334 -21.23 19.61 23.90
CA MET A 334 -20.48 19.38 22.66
C MET A 334 -20.67 17.95 22.13
N GLU A 335 -20.58 16.95 23.00
CA GLU A 335 -20.79 15.54 22.65
C GLU A 335 -22.22 15.29 22.17
N GLN A 336 -23.22 15.91 22.81
CA GLN A 336 -24.60 15.85 22.33
C GLN A 336 -24.76 16.50 20.95
N GLN A 337 -24.09 17.62 20.68
CA GLN A 337 -24.08 18.24 19.35
C GLN A 337 -23.41 17.33 18.31
N LEU A 338 -22.32 16.66 18.66
CA LEU A 338 -21.65 15.70 17.78
C LEU A 338 -22.55 14.47 17.52
N PHE A 339 -23.16 13.93 18.57
CA PHE A 339 -24.11 12.83 18.48
C PHE A 339 -25.30 13.17 17.57
N LYS A 340 -25.80 14.42 17.58
CA LYS A 340 -26.87 14.88 16.67
C LYS A 340 -26.40 15.11 15.22
N ARG A 341 -25.09 15.25 14.99
CA ARG A 341 -24.52 15.64 13.68
C ARG A 341 -23.91 14.48 12.91
N LEU A 342 -23.52 13.41 13.59
CA LEU A 342 -22.85 12.26 13.00
C LEU A 342 -23.78 11.04 12.99
N ASP A 343 -23.71 10.29 11.90
CA ASP A 343 -24.29 8.94 11.79
C ASP A 343 -23.14 7.92 11.73
N MET A 344 -23.43 6.63 11.87
CA MET A 344 -22.41 5.58 11.91
C MET A 344 -22.84 4.33 11.14
N VAL A 345 -21.90 3.73 10.43
CA VAL A 345 -22.05 2.37 9.88
C VAL A 345 -20.96 1.45 10.45
N GLU A 346 -21.36 0.27 10.92
CA GLU A 346 -20.43 -0.76 11.41
C GLU A 346 -20.12 -1.76 10.29
N ILE A 347 -18.84 -1.95 9.97
CA ILE A 347 -18.40 -3.00 9.05
C ILE A 347 -17.64 -4.10 9.77
N LYS A 348 -17.49 -5.26 9.11
CA LYS A 348 -16.75 -6.40 9.65
C LYS A 348 -15.26 -6.28 9.35
N GLY A 349 -14.47 -6.08 10.40
CA GLY A 349 -13.01 -6.08 10.37
C GLY A 349 -12.38 -7.48 10.43
N LYS A 350 -11.06 -7.52 10.56
CA LYS A 350 -10.31 -8.78 10.75
C LYS A 350 -10.80 -9.50 12.01
N ARG A 351 -10.83 -10.83 11.96
CA ARG A 351 -11.28 -11.70 13.08
C ARG A 351 -12.69 -11.37 13.58
N GLY A 352 -13.55 -10.80 12.74
CA GLY A 352 -14.94 -10.48 13.09
C GLY A 352 -15.13 -9.22 13.95
N ARG A 353 -14.06 -8.44 14.22
CA ARG A 353 -14.18 -7.19 14.99
C ARG A 353 -15.10 -6.20 14.29
N LYS A 354 -15.95 -5.50 15.04
CA LYS A 354 -16.76 -4.39 14.53
C LYS A 354 -15.87 -3.18 14.27
N VAL A 355 -16.11 -2.51 13.15
CA VAL A 355 -15.32 -1.40 12.65
C VAL A 355 -16.27 -0.24 12.37
N PRO A 356 -16.37 0.74 13.27
CA PRO A 356 -17.23 1.90 13.07
C PRO A 356 -16.65 2.84 12.01
N ILE A 357 -17.52 3.38 11.17
CA ILE A 357 -17.26 4.45 10.20
C ILE A 357 -18.29 5.55 10.44
N LEU A 358 -17.81 6.71 10.86
CA LEU A 358 -18.61 7.91 11.10
C LEU A 358 -18.91 8.64 9.78
N LEU A 359 -20.14 9.12 9.68
CA LEU A 359 -20.70 9.76 8.50
C LEU A 359 -21.16 11.18 8.88
N THR A 360 -20.69 12.18 8.13
CA THR A 360 -21.22 13.55 8.24
C THR A 360 -22.52 13.68 7.45
N LYS A 361 -23.34 14.69 7.75
CA LYS A 361 -24.66 14.89 7.12
C LYS A 361 -24.59 14.98 5.59
N ASP A 362 -23.61 15.71 5.06
CA ASP A 362 -23.34 15.85 3.63
C ASP A 362 -22.97 14.51 2.99
N VAL A 363 -22.10 13.74 3.64
CA VAL A 363 -21.68 12.41 3.18
C VAL A 363 -22.84 11.43 3.21
N LYS A 364 -23.66 11.43 4.27
CA LYS A 364 -24.85 10.57 4.36
C LYS A 364 -25.80 10.81 3.18
N LYS A 365 -26.16 12.08 2.94
CA LYS A 365 -27.02 12.47 1.82
C LYS A 365 -26.44 12.03 0.47
N ALA A 366 -25.15 12.23 0.27
CA ALA A 366 -24.47 11.81 -0.95
C ALA A 366 -24.51 10.28 -1.14
N ILE A 367 -24.32 9.51 -0.06
CA ILE A 367 -24.43 8.05 -0.11
C ILE A 367 -25.86 7.61 -0.45
N ASP A 368 -26.87 8.23 0.16
CA ASP A 368 -28.28 7.93 -0.14
C ASP A 368 -28.58 8.08 -1.63
N VAL A 369 -28.10 9.18 -2.25
CA VAL A 369 -28.23 9.43 -3.70
C VAL A 369 -27.42 8.43 -4.53
N LEU A 370 -26.20 8.08 -4.11
CA LEU A 370 -25.39 7.08 -4.81
C LEU A 370 -26.08 5.72 -4.84
N VAL A 371 -26.74 5.32 -3.74
CA VAL A 371 -27.48 4.06 -3.64
C VAL A 371 -28.74 4.11 -4.51
N GLU A 372 -29.49 5.21 -4.46
CA GLU A 372 -30.72 5.41 -5.27
C GLU A 372 -30.41 5.34 -6.77
N LYS A 373 -29.41 6.09 -7.25
CA LYS A 373 -29.09 6.22 -8.68
C LYS A 373 -28.23 5.10 -9.25
N ARG A 374 -27.87 4.10 -8.44
CA ARG A 374 -26.93 3.03 -8.81
C ARG A 374 -27.39 2.21 -10.02
N SER A 375 -28.66 1.81 -10.07
CA SER A 375 -29.23 1.00 -11.16
C SER A 375 -29.37 1.82 -12.45
N GLU A 376 -29.75 3.09 -12.33
CA GLU A 376 -29.96 4.00 -13.45
C GLU A 376 -28.67 4.26 -14.25
N VAL A 377 -27.51 4.32 -13.58
CA VAL A 377 -26.21 4.54 -14.23
C VAL A 377 -25.55 3.26 -14.78
N GLY A 378 -26.21 2.10 -14.64
CA GLY A 378 -25.71 0.83 -15.18
C GLY A 378 -24.62 0.15 -14.34
N VAL A 379 -24.58 0.37 -13.01
CA VAL A 379 -23.75 -0.48 -12.14
C VAL A 379 -24.33 -1.90 -12.11
N ASN A 380 -23.46 -2.91 -12.19
CA ASN A 380 -23.88 -4.32 -12.14
C ASN A 380 -24.74 -4.58 -10.88
N PRO A 381 -25.97 -5.12 -11.01
CA PRO A 381 -26.83 -5.48 -9.87
C PRO A 381 -26.17 -6.43 -8.87
N ASP A 382 -25.33 -7.35 -9.33
CA ASP A 382 -24.65 -8.33 -8.50
C ASP A 382 -23.45 -7.75 -7.71
N ASN A 383 -23.05 -6.51 -7.99
CA ASN A 383 -21.96 -5.87 -7.26
C ASN A 383 -22.44 -5.44 -5.86
N PRO A 384 -21.88 -5.99 -4.76
CA PRO A 384 -22.36 -5.69 -3.41
C PRO A 384 -21.77 -4.41 -2.82
N TYR A 385 -20.74 -3.83 -3.45
CA TYR A 385 -19.96 -2.73 -2.89
C TYR A 385 -20.63 -1.40 -3.10
N LEU A 386 -20.68 -0.58 -2.04
CA LEU A 386 -21.22 0.78 -2.10
C LEU A 386 -20.41 1.63 -3.08
N PHE A 387 -19.09 1.59 -2.96
CA PHE A 387 -18.14 2.21 -3.88
C PHE A 387 -17.76 1.25 -5.02
N ALA A 388 -18.73 0.94 -5.89
CA ALA A 388 -18.54 0.00 -6.99
C ALA A 388 -17.54 0.52 -8.04
N ALA A 389 -16.71 -0.38 -8.56
CA ALA A 389 -15.92 -0.08 -9.74
C ALA A 389 -16.83 -0.08 -10.98
N THR A 390 -16.82 1.03 -11.73
CA THR A 390 -17.66 1.20 -12.92
C THR A 390 -16.88 0.77 -14.18
N GLY A 391 -17.34 -0.31 -14.83
CA GLY A 391 -16.76 -0.87 -16.06
C GLY A 391 -17.13 -2.34 -16.28
N ASN A 392 -17.49 -2.73 -17.51
CA ASN A 392 -17.79 -4.10 -18.02
C ASN A 392 -18.34 -5.11 -17.00
N GLY A 393 -19.45 -4.79 -16.31
CA GLY A 393 -20.06 -5.71 -15.35
C GLY A 393 -19.21 -6.02 -14.10
N SER A 394 -18.26 -5.15 -13.74
CA SER A 394 -17.34 -5.34 -12.62
C SER A 394 -18.08 -5.60 -11.30
N LEU A 395 -17.63 -6.63 -10.58
CA LEU A 395 -18.04 -6.97 -9.21
C LEU A 395 -17.05 -6.42 -8.16
N GLY A 396 -16.11 -5.58 -8.59
CA GLY A 396 -15.08 -4.98 -7.74
C GLY A 396 -15.51 -3.66 -7.10
N HIS A 397 -14.64 -3.12 -6.26
CA HIS A 397 -14.80 -1.80 -5.65
C HIS A 397 -13.74 -0.82 -6.17
N LEU A 398 -13.99 0.48 -5.99
CA LEU A 398 -13.02 1.54 -6.26
C LEU A 398 -11.73 1.32 -5.46
N ARG A 399 -10.58 1.67 -6.06
CA ARG A 399 -9.27 1.54 -5.43
C ARG A 399 -8.97 2.80 -4.62
N PRO A 400 -8.97 2.74 -3.27
CA PRO A 400 -8.84 3.93 -2.42
C PRO A 400 -7.59 4.76 -2.72
N TRP A 401 -6.47 4.09 -2.99
CA TRP A 401 -5.20 4.72 -3.29
C TRP A 401 -5.28 5.58 -4.57
N GLU A 402 -5.90 5.04 -5.62
CA GLU A 402 -6.06 5.75 -6.89
C GLU A 402 -7.01 6.94 -6.73
N CYS A 403 -8.13 6.76 -6.01
CA CYS A 403 -9.08 7.83 -5.70
C CYS A 403 -8.43 8.96 -4.89
N MET A 404 -7.63 8.61 -3.86
CA MET A 404 -6.91 9.60 -3.05
C MET A 404 -5.86 10.33 -3.85
N LYS A 405 -5.06 9.60 -4.63
CA LYS A 405 -4.01 10.19 -5.46
C LYS A 405 -4.61 11.16 -6.46
N LYS A 406 -5.68 10.79 -7.15
CA LYS A 406 -6.40 11.63 -8.12
C LYS A 406 -6.84 12.97 -7.53
N VAL A 407 -7.39 12.97 -6.30
CA VAL A 407 -7.84 14.19 -5.64
C VAL A 407 -6.65 15.01 -5.11
N ALA A 408 -5.65 14.36 -4.52
CA ALA A 408 -4.48 15.05 -3.97
C ALA A 408 -3.60 15.70 -5.05
N THR A 409 -3.55 15.13 -6.26
CA THR A 409 -2.79 15.70 -7.39
C THR A 409 -3.65 16.56 -8.31
N ASN A 410 -4.83 16.99 -7.86
CA ASN A 410 -5.69 17.86 -8.66
C ASN A 410 -5.09 19.29 -8.71
N GLU A 411 -5.00 19.85 -9.91
CA GLU A 411 -4.42 21.17 -10.18
C GLU A 411 -5.16 22.30 -9.45
N ASP A 412 -6.47 22.14 -9.19
CA ASP A 412 -7.30 23.11 -8.48
C ASP A 412 -6.88 23.33 -7.01
N LEU A 413 -6.24 22.32 -6.40
CA LEU A 413 -6.03 22.26 -4.94
C LEU A 413 -4.69 22.83 -4.47
N GLN A 414 -3.71 22.98 -5.38
CA GLN A 414 -2.35 23.48 -5.14
C GLN A 414 -1.83 23.14 -3.72
N LEU A 415 -1.75 21.83 -3.44
CA LEU A 415 -1.25 21.31 -2.18
C LEU A 415 0.26 21.48 -2.10
N GLU A 416 0.78 21.77 -0.92
CA GLU A 416 2.21 21.91 -0.67
C GLU A 416 2.92 20.54 -0.71
N LYS A 417 2.31 19.52 -0.11
CA LYS A 417 2.85 18.14 -0.04
C LYS A 417 1.80 17.10 -0.43
N PRO A 418 1.35 17.07 -1.70
CA PRO A 418 0.32 16.13 -2.15
C PRO A 418 0.72 14.67 -1.95
N GLU A 419 2.02 14.34 -2.05
CA GLU A 419 2.55 13.00 -1.84
C GLU A 419 2.42 12.52 -0.39
N ALA A 420 2.30 13.44 0.57
CA ALA A 420 2.07 13.09 1.98
C ALA A 420 0.63 12.59 2.25
N VAL A 421 -0.32 12.91 1.37
CA VAL A 421 -1.76 12.61 1.55
C VAL A 421 -2.05 11.15 1.21
N THR A 422 -1.83 10.26 2.17
CA THR A 422 -2.08 8.81 2.03
C THR A 422 -2.77 8.25 3.25
N SER A 423 -3.61 7.21 3.09
CA SER A 423 -4.31 6.59 4.25
C SER A 423 -3.39 6.06 5.36
N THR A 424 -2.13 5.75 5.03
CA THR A 424 -1.13 5.35 6.04
C THR A 424 -0.55 6.55 6.77
N ARG A 425 -0.19 7.61 6.04
CA ARG A 425 0.35 8.85 6.62
C ARG A 425 -0.70 9.64 7.40
N LEU A 426 -1.96 9.60 6.98
CA LEU A 426 -3.09 10.17 7.70
C LEU A 426 -3.29 9.53 9.08
N ARG A 427 -3.10 8.21 9.20
CA ARG A 427 -3.10 7.53 10.51
C ARG A 427 -1.92 7.96 11.36
N LYS A 428 -0.74 8.12 10.74
CA LYS A 428 0.44 8.64 11.43
C LYS A 428 0.16 10.03 11.99
N TYR A 429 -0.36 10.92 11.16
CA TYR A 429 -0.77 12.27 11.52
C TYR A 429 -1.69 12.31 12.75
N VAL A 430 -2.77 11.53 12.77
CA VAL A 430 -3.72 11.53 13.90
C VAL A 430 -3.05 11.13 15.20
N ALA A 431 -2.19 10.13 15.15
CA ALA A 431 -1.53 9.65 16.34
C ALA A 431 -0.50 10.66 16.87
N THR A 432 0.12 11.43 15.98
CA THR A 432 0.84 12.66 16.34
C THR A 432 -0.01 13.68 17.05
N VAL A 433 -1.18 13.98 16.48
CA VAL A 433 -2.08 14.97 17.07
C VAL A 433 -2.52 14.50 18.45
N SER A 434 -2.79 13.20 18.64
CA SER A 434 -3.17 12.66 19.96
C SER A 434 -2.11 12.82 21.05
N GLN A 435 -0.83 12.90 20.68
CA GLN A 435 0.25 13.15 21.65
C GLN A 435 0.41 14.63 21.96
N ILE A 436 0.20 15.50 20.98
CA ILE A 436 0.18 16.95 21.20
C ILE A 436 -1.01 17.32 22.10
N LEU A 437 -2.13 16.63 21.95
CA LEU A 437 -3.34 16.82 22.76
C LEU A 437 -3.25 16.20 24.17
N ASP A 438 -2.15 15.51 24.50
CA ASP A 438 -1.91 14.85 25.79
C ASP A 438 -3.10 14.03 26.31
N LEU A 439 -3.66 13.18 25.42
CA LEU A 439 -4.83 12.38 25.73
C LEU A 439 -4.56 11.36 26.85
N GLN A 440 -5.53 11.16 27.73
CA GLN A 440 -5.48 10.15 28.78
C GLN A 440 -5.45 8.72 28.21
N GLU A 441 -5.01 7.72 28.99
CA GLU A 441 -4.87 6.34 28.51
C GLU A 441 -6.17 5.74 27.97
N ASN A 442 -7.30 6.02 28.60
CA ASN A 442 -8.63 5.60 28.15
C ASN A 442 -9.05 6.27 26.84
N GLU A 443 -8.71 7.54 26.64
CA GLU A 443 -9.01 8.30 25.42
C GLU A 443 -8.15 7.81 24.24
N LEU A 444 -6.87 7.54 24.51
CA LEU A 444 -5.96 6.90 23.55
C LEU A 444 -6.44 5.52 23.14
N ASP A 445 -6.99 4.74 24.08
CA ASP A 445 -7.56 3.42 23.81
C ASP A 445 -8.81 3.51 22.91
N TRP A 446 -9.70 4.48 23.14
CA TRP A 446 -10.82 4.75 22.24
C TRP A 446 -10.37 5.11 20.82
N LEU A 447 -9.36 5.99 20.71
CA LEU A 447 -8.80 6.40 19.42
C LEU A 447 -8.10 5.23 18.71
N ALA A 448 -7.31 4.42 19.41
CA ALA A 448 -6.61 3.27 18.85
C ALA A 448 -7.60 2.23 18.30
N ARG A 449 -8.67 1.94 19.05
CA ARG A 449 -9.76 1.07 18.58
C ARG A 449 -10.43 1.63 17.32
N HIS A 450 -10.68 2.94 17.27
CA HIS A 450 -11.25 3.59 16.08
C HIS A 450 -10.33 3.44 14.85
N LEU A 451 -9.02 3.67 15.00
CA LEU A 451 -8.03 3.53 13.93
C LEU A 451 -7.73 2.06 13.55
N GLY A 452 -8.22 1.11 14.36
CA GLY A 452 -8.14 -0.32 14.12
C GLY A 452 -6.76 -0.91 14.43
N HIS A 453 -6.11 -0.42 15.49
CA HIS A 453 -4.87 -0.96 16.08
C HIS A 453 -5.08 -1.35 17.53
N ASP A 454 -4.14 -2.13 18.05
CA ASP A 454 -3.99 -2.32 19.49
C ASP A 454 -3.28 -1.10 20.09
N ILE A 455 -3.53 -0.77 21.35
CA ILE A 455 -2.88 0.36 22.04
C ILE A 455 -1.35 0.18 22.10
N GLN A 456 -0.85 -1.06 22.19
CA GLN A 456 0.59 -1.32 22.13
C GLN A 456 1.16 -0.98 20.75
N VAL A 457 0.46 -1.36 19.68
CA VAL A 457 0.83 -0.97 18.31
C VAL A 457 0.72 0.55 18.13
N HIS A 458 -0.24 1.20 18.80
CA HIS A 458 -0.34 2.66 18.82
C HIS A 458 0.90 3.29 19.48
N ARG A 459 1.32 2.79 20.65
CA ARG A 459 2.50 3.26 21.38
C ARG A 459 3.82 2.96 20.67
N GLU A 460 3.94 1.84 19.96
CA GLU A 460 5.17 1.44 19.27
C GLU A 460 5.35 2.15 17.91
N TYR A 461 4.28 2.31 17.12
CA TYR A 461 4.37 2.83 15.75
C TYR A 461 4.12 4.33 15.63
N TYR A 462 3.53 4.94 16.65
CA TYR A 462 2.97 6.28 16.53
C TYR A 462 3.40 7.27 17.61
N ARG A 463 4.41 6.96 18.42
CA ARG A 463 5.24 7.98 19.10
C ARG A 463 5.71 8.97 18.05
N LEU A 464 4.97 10.06 17.87
CA LEU A 464 5.40 11.08 16.95
C LEU A 464 6.66 11.69 17.51
N HIS A 465 7.66 11.61 16.64
CA HIS A 465 8.91 12.30 16.69
C HIS A 465 9.56 12.13 18.05
N GLU A 466 10.06 10.92 18.31
CA GLU A 466 11.27 10.76 19.13
C GLU A 466 12.20 11.92 18.79
N SER A 467 12.48 12.22 17.52
CA SER A 467 13.25 13.41 17.14
C SER A 467 12.74 14.78 17.65
N THR A 468 11.44 15.08 17.71
CA THR A 468 10.93 16.40 18.15
C THR A 468 10.81 16.47 19.66
N ILE A 469 10.39 15.38 20.31
CA ILE A 469 10.43 15.27 21.77
C ILE A 469 11.89 15.27 22.24
N GLU A 470 12.77 14.58 21.53
CA GLU A 470 14.21 14.53 21.80
C GLU A 470 14.84 15.91 21.58
N LEU A 471 14.52 16.60 20.48
CA LEU A 471 15.05 17.94 20.22
C LEU A 471 14.47 19.00 21.15
N ALA A 472 13.19 18.91 21.51
CA ALA A 472 12.50 19.94 22.30
C ALA A 472 12.52 19.63 23.80
N LYS A 473 11.95 18.49 24.23
CA LYS A 473 11.83 18.13 25.65
C LYS A 473 13.14 17.59 26.21
N VAL A 474 13.78 16.61 25.55
CA VAL A 474 15.07 16.08 26.00
C VAL A 474 16.19 17.09 25.77
N GLY A 475 16.16 17.80 24.64
CA GLY A 475 17.08 18.89 24.33
C GLY A 475 17.03 19.95 25.42
N LYS A 476 15.84 20.33 25.88
CA LYS A 476 15.67 21.23 27.03
C LYS A 476 16.36 20.70 28.29
N ILE A 477 16.18 19.42 28.64
CA ILE A 477 16.86 18.81 29.80
C ILE A 477 18.38 18.85 29.60
N LEU A 478 18.87 18.40 28.45
CA LEU A 478 20.31 18.33 28.16
C LEU A 478 20.95 19.73 28.18
N THR A 479 20.27 20.75 27.66
CA THR A 479 20.72 22.15 27.76
C THR A 479 20.77 22.64 29.21
N THR A 480 19.76 22.33 30.04
CA THR A 480 19.81 22.72 31.47
C THR A 480 20.98 22.06 32.22
N VAL A 481 21.33 20.84 31.85
CA VAL A 481 22.47 20.10 32.41
C VAL A 481 23.80 20.70 31.92
N ASP A 482 23.92 20.97 30.63
CA ASP A 482 25.12 21.57 30.00
C ASP A 482 25.44 22.96 30.58
N GLU A 483 24.41 23.76 30.87
CA GLU A 483 24.55 25.07 31.51
C GLU A 483 24.75 25.00 33.05
N GLY A 484 24.73 23.80 33.65
CA GLY A 484 24.93 23.61 35.09
C GLY A 484 23.79 24.12 35.98
N LYS A 485 22.59 24.33 35.44
CA LYS A 485 21.42 24.90 36.14
C LYS A 485 20.50 23.86 36.77
N THR A 486 20.90 22.59 36.79
CA THR A 486 20.06 21.46 37.24
C THR A 486 19.46 21.64 38.64
N THR A 487 20.17 22.29 39.56
CA THR A 487 19.70 22.52 40.94
C THR A 487 18.55 23.54 41.03
N GLN A 488 18.44 24.47 40.07
CA GLN A 488 17.38 25.50 40.04
C GLN A 488 16.02 24.94 39.61
N TRP A 489 16.05 23.77 38.95
CA TRP A 489 14.88 23.12 38.36
C TRP A 489 14.58 21.75 39.01
N ALA A 490 15.23 21.44 40.12
CA ALA A 490 14.98 20.21 40.87
C ALA A 490 13.52 20.17 41.38
N GLY A 491 12.80 19.10 41.05
CA GLY A 491 11.40 18.91 41.45
C GLY A 491 10.36 19.66 40.62
N LYS A 492 10.77 20.46 39.62
CA LYS A 492 9.86 21.16 38.70
C LYS A 492 9.50 20.30 37.49
N SER A 493 8.33 20.58 36.90
CA SER A 493 7.90 19.89 35.69
C SER A 493 8.62 20.41 34.43
N LEU A 494 8.67 19.61 33.37
CA LEU A 494 9.29 19.97 32.08
C LEU A 494 8.69 21.25 31.47
N ASP A 495 7.41 21.52 31.71
CA ASP A 495 6.71 22.68 31.17
C ASP A 495 7.04 23.97 31.95
N GLU A 496 7.54 23.84 33.18
CA GLU A 496 7.94 24.97 34.06
C GLU A 496 9.35 25.50 33.78
N ILE A 497 10.17 24.76 33.04
CA ILE A 497 11.52 25.20 32.68
C ILE A 497 11.40 26.26 31.59
N ASP A 498 11.61 27.55 31.87
CA ASP A 498 11.69 28.55 30.81
C ASP A 498 13.14 28.73 30.37
N LEU A 499 13.40 28.35 29.13
CA LEU A 499 14.70 28.44 28.51
C LEU A 499 14.93 29.80 27.82
N ASN A 500 13.87 30.57 27.54
CA ASN A 500 14.02 31.86 26.86
C ASN A 500 14.51 32.97 27.79
N THR A 501 14.26 32.85 29.09
CA THR A 501 14.72 33.82 30.10
C THR A 501 16.16 33.59 30.54
N ASP A 502 16.69 32.38 30.37
CA ASP A 502 17.95 31.96 30.99
C ASP A 502 19.02 31.42 30.01
N ILE A 503 18.67 31.08 28.76
CA ILE A 503 19.67 30.67 27.75
C ILE A 503 20.42 31.90 27.20
N GLY A 504 21.75 31.90 27.32
CA GLY A 504 22.59 32.67 26.40
C GLY A 504 22.53 31.98 25.02
N PRO A 505 22.16 32.66 23.93
CA PRO A 505 21.73 32.02 22.69
C PRO A 505 22.73 30.94 22.23
N VAL A 506 22.27 29.70 22.18
CA VAL A 506 22.99 28.59 21.52
C VAL A 506 23.19 28.99 20.07
N ALA A 507 24.36 29.57 19.78
CA ALA A 507 24.85 29.99 18.47
C ALA A 507 23.78 30.55 17.49
N GLY A 508 23.50 31.84 17.60
CA GLY A 508 22.83 32.61 16.54
C GLY A 508 21.60 33.37 17.01
N THR A 509 21.67 34.69 16.95
CA THR A 509 20.59 35.62 17.26
C THR A 509 19.37 35.40 16.35
N PHE A 510 18.33 34.71 16.83
CA PHE A 510 17.01 34.83 16.23
C PHE A 510 16.32 36.08 16.76
N LYS A 511 16.46 37.20 16.03
CA LYS A 511 15.53 38.33 16.21
C LYS A 511 14.16 37.87 15.69
N VAL A 512 13.21 37.67 16.60
CA VAL A 512 11.79 37.64 16.25
C VAL A 512 11.44 39.06 15.77
N ILE A 513 11.28 39.23 14.45
CA ILE A 513 10.68 40.44 13.90
C ILE A 513 9.18 40.17 13.88
N GLU A 514 8.45 40.75 14.83
CA GLU A 514 7.01 40.90 14.70
C GLU A 514 6.73 41.86 13.54
N ILE A 515 6.11 41.35 12.47
CA ILE A 515 5.62 42.17 11.37
C ILE A 515 4.13 42.46 11.65
N PRO A 516 3.73 43.72 11.88
CA PRO A 516 2.33 44.07 12.02
C PRO A 516 1.57 43.80 10.73
N VAL A 517 0.35 43.28 10.86
CA VAL A 517 -0.56 42.99 9.75
C VAL A 517 -0.98 44.29 9.06
N GLY A 518 -0.36 44.63 7.94
CA GLY A 518 -0.76 45.77 7.11
C GLY A 518 0.11 45.97 5.86
N ASN A 519 -0.51 45.87 4.68
CA ASN A 519 0.00 46.23 3.34
C ASN A 519 1.03 45.32 2.65
N TRP A 520 0.53 44.19 2.14
CA TRP A 520 1.21 43.38 1.11
C TRP A 520 1.13 44.03 -0.28
N LYS A 521 1.93 45.06 -0.56
CA LYS A 521 2.36 45.40 -1.93
C LYS A 521 3.75 46.03 -1.94
N LYS A 522 4.68 45.34 -2.62
CA LYS A 522 6.09 45.67 -2.95
C LYS A 522 7.14 45.21 -1.93
N THR A 523 7.73 44.04 -2.18
CA THR A 523 9.19 43.76 -2.10
C THR A 523 9.50 42.32 -2.54
N ASN A 524 9.40 42.05 -3.85
CA ASN A 524 10.10 40.91 -4.47
C ASN A 524 11.60 41.27 -4.57
N LYS A 525 12.44 40.91 -3.58
CA LYS A 525 13.92 40.83 -3.78
C LYS A 525 14.79 40.19 -2.67
N TRP A 526 14.27 39.33 -1.77
CA TRP A 526 15.10 38.71 -0.71
C TRP A 526 15.04 37.18 -0.65
N PHE A 527 14.81 36.51 -1.78
CA PHE A 527 14.84 35.05 -1.91
C PHE A 527 16.02 34.56 -2.77
N TYR A 528 17.23 35.09 -2.55
CA TYR A 528 18.47 34.52 -3.11
C TYR A 528 19.65 35.06 -2.30
N SER A 529 20.09 34.34 -1.26
CA SER A 529 21.47 34.35 -0.70
C SER A 529 21.55 33.50 0.57
N PHE A 530 21.63 32.18 0.41
CA PHE A 530 22.19 31.27 1.43
C PHE A 530 23.12 30.27 0.73
N GLN A 531 24.21 30.80 0.20
CA GLN A 531 25.46 30.10 -0.06
C GLN A 531 26.57 31.04 0.41
N ILE A 532 27.65 30.47 0.96
CA ILE A 532 28.90 31.10 1.42
C ILE A 532 28.91 31.48 2.92
N ILE A 533 29.33 30.53 3.77
CA ILE A 533 30.38 30.77 4.79
C ILE A 533 31.28 29.53 4.84
N ARG A 534 32.32 29.55 4.01
CA ARG A 534 33.53 28.74 4.14
C ARG A 534 34.70 29.67 3.85
N LYS A 535 35.13 30.44 4.85
CA LYS A 535 36.44 31.12 4.98
C LYS A 535 36.41 32.08 6.16
N GLN A 536 36.87 31.60 7.32
CA GLN A 536 37.53 32.42 8.33
C GLN A 536 38.19 31.47 9.35
N SER A 537 39.34 30.93 8.97
CA SER A 537 40.37 30.47 9.90
C SER A 537 41.69 30.50 9.14
N ASP A 538 42.21 31.71 8.97
CA ASP A 538 43.58 32.01 8.58
C ASP A 538 43.93 33.30 9.32
N GLN A 539 44.23 33.18 10.62
CA GLN A 539 45.10 34.08 11.38
C GLN A 539 45.16 33.59 12.83
N LEU A 540 46.10 32.70 13.10
CA LEU A 540 46.90 32.63 14.32
C LEU A 540 48.06 31.65 14.04
N LYS A 541 49.19 32.19 13.55
CA LYS A 541 50.51 31.56 13.65
C LYS A 541 50.86 31.47 15.15
N ILE A 542 51.52 30.42 15.65
CA ILE A 542 52.98 30.26 15.90
C ILE A 542 53.11 29.00 16.82
N PRO A 543 54.22 28.22 16.90
CA PRO A 543 54.91 27.36 15.93
C PRO A 543 54.99 25.87 16.38
N LEU A 544 55.51 24.99 15.51
CA LEU A 544 55.96 23.63 15.86
C LEU A 544 57.28 23.68 16.66
N ASP A 545 57.45 22.79 17.65
CA ASP A 545 58.65 21.96 17.78
C ASP A 545 58.49 20.84 18.85
N VAL A 546 59.19 19.72 18.58
CA VAL A 546 59.65 18.63 19.49
C VAL A 546 58.78 17.38 19.66
N LEU A 547 59.03 16.40 18.77
CA LEU A 547 59.53 15.03 19.02
C LEU A 547 58.80 14.05 19.99
N THR A 548 58.41 12.90 19.40
CA THR A 548 58.53 11.50 19.90
C THR A 548 58.21 11.18 21.36
N GLU A 549 57.14 10.43 21.61
CA GLU A 549 57.11 8.96 21.85
C GLU A 549 55.66 8.44 21.84
#